data_AF-A0A7R9F499-F1
#
_entry.id   AF-A0A7R9F499-F1
#
_cell.length_a   1.000
_cell.length_b   1.000
_cell.length_c   1.000
_cell.angle_alpha   90.00
_cell.angle_beta   90.00
_cell.angle_gamma   90.00
#
_symmetry.space_group_name_H-M   'P 1'
#
loop_
_entity.id
_entity.type
_entity.pdbx_description
1 polymer ?
#
loop_
_entity_poly.entity_id
_entity_poly.type
_entity_poly.pdbx_seq_one_letter_code
_entity_poly.pdbx_strand_id
1 'polypeptide(L)'
;MRTFTHDGTVRMVWTAAMVARVYLDLGMAAMLFVKEYFGDKNRGYGQQIVEVFHKLRVRKFKDPYGPAKEQFEGTGSYGNGAAMRTAPIALFCHKNYEELLDTARKCAELTHTHKQGYNGAILQVRQKGEEA
;
A
#
# COMPACT_ATOMS: atom_id res chain seq x y z
N MET A 1 -3.82 16.47 21.45
CA MET A 1 -4.32 15.99 20.13
C MET A 1 -3.16 15.28 19.44
N ARG A 2 -3.19 13.95 19.28
CA ARG A 2 -2.08 13.21 18.65
C ARG A 2 -2.24 13.31 17.12
N THR A 3 -1.38 14.08 16.46
CA THR A 3 -1.33 14.17 15.00
C THR A 3 -0.50 13.01 14.46
N PHE A 4 -1.14 12.09 13.73
CA PHE A 4 -0.45 11.02 13.03
C PHE A 4 0.01 11.52 11.65
N THR A 5 1.25 11.22 11.25
CA THR A 5 1.76 11.44 9.89
C THR A 5 1.09 10.48 8.90
N HIS A 6 1.37 10.60 7.58
CA HIS A 6 0.87 9.67 6.56
C HIS A 6 1.05 8.19 6.95
N ASP A 7 2.15 7.83 7.60
CA ASP A 7 2.45 6.49 8.15
C ASP A 7 1.36 5.97 9.10
N GLY A 8 0.87 6.82 10.02
CA GLY A 8 -0.08 6.42 11.04
C GLY A 8 -1.52 6.27 10.53
N THR A 9 -1.84 6.86 9.37
CA THR A 9 -3.23 6.87 8.86
C THR A 9 -3.47 5.93 7.71
N VAL A 10 -2.48 5.75 6.84
CA VAL A 10 -2.50 4.66 5.87
C VAL A 10 -2.61 3.31 6.61
N ARG A 11 -2.05 3.21 7.81
CA ARG A 11 -2.20 2.05 8.71
C ARG A 11 -3.66 1.75 9.10
N MET A 12 -4.51 2.77 9.30
CA MET A 12 -5.94 2.60 9.60
C MET A 12 -6.77 2.24 8.36
N VAL A 13 -6.40 2.77 7.19
CA VAL A 13 -7.03 2.40 5.90
C VAL A 13 -6.82 0.91 5.60
N TRP A 14 -5.63 0.39 5.93
CA TRP A 14 -5.35 -1.05 5.85
C TRP A 14 -6.17 -1.88 6.85
N THR A 15 -6.33 -1.43 8.10
CA THR A 15 -7.25 -2.11 9.04
C THR A 15 -8.67 -2.18 8.48
N ALA A 16 -9.18 -1.09 7.90
CA ALA A 16 -10.52 -1.08 7.30
C ALA A 16 -10.65 -2.01 6.09
N ALA A 17 -9.66 -2.03 5.19
CA ALA A 17 -9.65 -2.91 4.01
C ALA A 17 -9.55 -4.40 4.39
N MET A 18 -8.87 -4.72 5.49
CA MET A 18 -8.62 -6.09 5.93
C MET A 18 -9.70 -6.63 6.88
N VAL A 19 -10.35 -5.77 7.66
CA VAL A 19 -11.54 -6.13 8.46
C VAL A 19 -12.74 -6.47 7.55
N ALA A 20 -12.76 -5.98 6.31
CA ALA A 20 -13.88 -6.18 5.37
C ALA A 20 -14.03 -7.61 4.82
N ARG A 21 -13.15 -8.57 5.16
CA ARG A 21 -13.32 -10.03 4.93
C ARG A 21 -14.03 -10.42 3.62
N VAL A 22 -13.54 -9.94 2.48
CA VAL A 22 -13.79 -10.54 1.16
C VAL A 22 -12.54 -10.25 0.33
N TYR A 23 -11.89 -11.30 -0.18
CA TYR A 23 -10.78 -11.30 -1.14
C TYR A 23 -10.24 -9.93 -1.54
N LEU A 24 -9.04 -9.59 -1.06
CA LEU A 24 -8.34 -8.32 -1.26
C LEU A 24 -8.59 -7.72 -2.66
N ASP A 25 -9.65 -6.91 -2.79
CA ASP A 25 -9.97 -6.22 -4.04
C ASP A 25 -9.01 -5.05 -4.16
N LEU A 26 -8.02 -5.22 -5.03
CA LEU A 26 -6.97 -4.24 -5.27
C LEU A 26 -7.51 -2.93 -5.82
N GLY A 27 -8.64 -2.96 -6.53
CA GLY A 27 -9.38 -1.77 -6.95
C GLY A 27 -9.98 -1.04 -5.76
N MET A 28 -10.59 -1.77 -4.83
CA MET A 28 -11.09 -1.20 -3.57
C MET A 28 -9.95 -0.63 -2.71
N ALA A 29 -8.82 -1.33 -2.61
CA ALA A 29 -7.64 -0.85 -1.89
C ALA A 29 -7.11 0.47 -2.49
N ALA A 30 -6.95 0.53 -3.82
CA ALA A 30 -6.58 1.75 -4.52
C ALA A 30 -7.59 2.90 -4.30
N MET A 31 -8.88 2.58 -4.30
CA MET A 31 -9.95 3.55 -4.02
C MET A 31 -9.86 4.12 -2.61
N LEU A 32 -9.61 3.27 -1.62
CA LEU A 32 -9.46 3.71 -0.23
C LEU A 32 -8.22 4.59 -0.05
N PHE A 33 -7.09 4.28 -0.71
CA PHE A 33 -5.92 5.17 -0.69
C PHE A 33 -6.21 6.55 -1.26
N VAL A 34 -6.88 6.58 -2.41
CA VAL A 34 -7.26 7.83 -3.06
C VAL A 34 -8.22 8.60 -2.17
N LYS A 35 -9.24 7.94 -1.61
CA LYS A 35 -10.21 8.57 -0.70
C LYS A 35 -9.53 9.18 0.52
N GLU A 36 -8.60 8.46 1.14
CA GLU A 36 -7.83 8.93 2.29
C GLU A 36 -7.01 10.17 1.94
N TYR A 37 -6.22 10.10 0.87
CA TYR A 37 -5.39 11.22 0.41
C TYR A 37 -6.22 12.48 0.12
N PHE A 38 -7.36 12.32 -0.56
CA PHE A 38 -8.23 13.45 -0.88
C PHE A 38 -9.05 13.96 0.33
N GLY A 39 -9.20 13.14 1.38
CA GLY A 39 -9.80 13.54 2.65
C GLY A 39 -8.88 14.44 3.46
N ASP A 40 -7.56 14.21 3.41
CA ASP A 40 -6.57 15.07 4.06
C ASP A 40 -5.22 15.06 3.32
N LYS A 41 -4.98 16.11 2.54
CA LYS A 41 -3.78 16.24 1.71
C LYS A 41 -2.53 16.66 2.49
N ASN A 42 -2.68 17.18 3.71
CA ASN A 42 -1.61 17.83 4.46
C ASN A 42 -0.79 16.85 5.33
N ARG A 43 -0.84 15.55 5.05
CA ARG A 43 -0.16 14.50 5.85
C ARG A 43 1.29 14.21 5.45
N GLY A 44 1.86 15.03 4.57
CA GLY A 44 3.24 14.89 4.12
C GLY A 44 3.46 13.77 3.11
N TYR A 45 2.48 13.51 2.24
CA TYR A 45 2.65 12.59 1.12
C TYR A 45 3.73 13.09 0.15
N GLY A 46 4.61 12.20 -0.29
CA GLY A 46 5.58 12.53 -1.34
C GLY A 46 4.90 12.92 -2.66
N GLN A 47 5.48 13.84 -3.41
CA GLN A 47 4.88 14.36 -4.65
C GLN A 47 4.57 13.26 -5.68
N GLN A 48 5.39 12.21 -5.71
CA GLN A 48 5.30 11.11 -6.65
C GLN A 48 4.09 10.21 -6.35
N ILE A 49 3.76 10.00 -5.08
CA ILE A 49 2.57 9.23 -4.71
C ILE A 49 1.29 10.05 -4.91
N VAL A 50 1.37 11.37 -4.76
CA VAL A 50 0.28 12.29 -5.08
C VAL A 50 -0.12 12.14 -6.56
N GLU A 51 0.84 12.12 -7.48
CA GLU A 51 0.55 11.94 -8.91
C GLU A 51 -0.18 10.61 -9.20
N VAL A 52 0.25 9.52 -8.56
CA VAL A 52 -0.41 8.21 -8.66
C VAL A 52 -1.87 8.30 -8.23
N PHE A 53 -2.16 8.94 -7.09
CA PHE A 53 -3.54 9.09 -6.60
C PHE A 53 -4.42 9.93 -7.52
N HIS A 54 -3.86 11.00 -8.10
CA HIS A 54 -4.57 11.79 -9.11
C HIS A 54 -4.90 10.94 -10.36
N LYS A 55 -3.92 10.20 -10.89
CA LYS A 55 -4.12 9.33 -12.06
C LYS A 55 -5.12 8.21 -11.80
N LEU A 56 -5.07 7.55 -10.64
CA LEU A 56 -6.03 6.52 -10.23
C LEU A 56 -7.47 7.06 -10.22
N ARG A 57 -7.66 8.27 -9.66
CA ARG A 57 -8.96 8.94 -9.62
C ARG A 57 -9.47 9.29 -11.02
N VAL A 58 -8.63 9.87 -11.88
CA VAL A 58 -9.00 10.22 -13.27
C VAL A 58 -9.37 8.98 -14.09
N ARG A 59 -8.63 7.88 -13.90
CA ARG A 59 -8.84 6.60 -14.61
C ARG A 59 -9.98 5.75 -14.03
N LYS A 60 -10.69 6.24 -13.00
CA LYS A 60 -11.78 5.54 -12.31
C LYS A 60 -11.38 4.11 -11.88
N PHE A 61 -10.13 3.94 -11.44
CA PHE A 61 -9.60 2.68 -10.91
C PHE A 61 -9.64 1.47 -11.87
N LYS A 62 -9.82 1.68 -13.19
CA LYS A 62 -9.86 0.58 -14.18
C LYS A 62 -8.57 -0.23 -14.26
N ASP A 63 -7.43 0.43 -14.03
CA ASP A 63 -6.11 -0.18 -13.91
C ASP A 63 -5.46 0.34 -12.61
N PRO A 64 -5.55 -0.42 -11.51
CA PRO A 64 -5.04 0.01 -10.21
C PRO A 64 -3.49 0.02 -10.14
N TYR A 65 -2.81 -0.60 -11.10
CA TYR A 65 -1.34 -0.68 -11.13
C TYR A 65 -0.70 0.30 -12.12
N GLY A 66 -1.38 0.62 -13.22
CA GLY A 66 -0.86 1.47 -14.30
C GLY A 66 -0.22 2.77 -13.82
N PRO A 67 -0.90 3.58 -12.99
CA PRO A 67 -0.33 4.82 -12.46
C PRO A 67 1.00 4.65 -11.72
N ALA A 68 1.17 3.56 -10.96
CA ALA A 68 2.43 3.29 -10.25
C ALA A 68 3.54 2.85 -11.21
N LYS A 69 3.20 2.09 -12.26
CA LYS A 69 4.15 1.68 -13.31
C LYS A 69 4.72 2.87 -14.06
N GLU A 70 3.95 3.93 -14.24
CA GLU A 70 4.39 5.14 -14.95
C GLU A 70 5.35 6.03 -14.15
N GLN A 71 5.52 5.77 -12.85
CA GLN A 71 6.46 6.55 -12.06
C GLN A 71 7.90 6.31 -12.50
N PHE A 72 8.75 7.33 -12.35
CA PHE A 72 10.19 7.26 -12.64
C PHE A 72 10.48 6.70 -14.04
N GLU A 73 9.83 7.26 -15.06
CA GLU A 73 10.02 6.89 -16.48
C GLU A 73 9.74 5.41 -16.77
N GLY A 74 8.84 4.77 -16.00
CA GLY A 74 8.51 3.36 -16.17
C GLY A 74 9.23 2.41 -15.22
N THR A 75 10.22 2.90 -14.47
CA THR A 75 11.01 2.05 -13.54
C THR A 75 10.28 1.79 -12.22
N GLY A 76 9.37 2.69 -11.82
CA GLY A 76 8.61 2.60 -10.57
C GLY A 76 9.35 3.13 -9.34
N SER A 77 8.60 3.36 -8.25
CA SER A 77 9.20 3.86 -7.00
C SER A 77 9.93 2.77 -6.21
N TYR A 78 11.17 3.06 -5.80
CA TYR A 78 11.96 2.25 -4.86
C TYR A 78 11.88 2.72 -3.39
N GLY A 79 10.99 3.69 -3.09
CA GLY A 79 10.82 4.21 -1.74
C GLY A 79 10.34 3.17 -0.71
N ASN A 80 10.44 3.51 0.56
CA ASN A 80 9.98 2.67 1.67
C ASN A 80 8.45 2.77 1.92
N GLY A 81 7.74 3.55 1.10
CA GLY A 81 6.34 3.88 1.30
C GLY A 81 5.41 2.67 1.27
N ALA A 82 5.78 1.62 0.55
CA ALA A 82 5.08 0.34 0.59
C ALA A 82 5.36 -0.45 1.87
N ALA A 83 6.61 -0.42 2.38
CA ALA A 83 7.01 -1.17 3.57
C ALA A 83 6.41 -0.60 4.86
N MET A 84 6.32 0.72 5.00
CA MET A 84 5.84 1.39 6.22
C MET A 84 4.39 1.02 6.62
N ARG A 85 3.65 0.37 5.73
CA ARG A 85 2.20 0.11 5.88
C ARG A 85 1.82 -1.37 5.80
N THR A 86 2.77 -2.30 5.86
CA THR A 86 2.50 -3.74 5.70
C THR A 86 2.12 -4.47 6.99
N ALA A 87 2.21 -3.82 8.16
CA ALA A 87 1.89 -4.47 9.44
C ALA A 87 0.49 -5.14 9.48
N PRO A 88 -0.59 -4.54 8.95
CA PRO A 88 -1.89 -5.21 8.90
C PRO A 88 -1.90 -6.46 8.01
N ILE A 89 -1.11 -6.46 6.93
CA ILE A 89 -0.90 -7.62 6.03
C ILE A 89 -0.35 -8.81 6.81
N ALA A 90 0.68 -8.56 7.64
CA ALA A 90 1.23 -9.56 8.56
C ALA A 90 0.19 -10.12 9.53
N LEU A 91 -0.65 -9.27 10.11
CA LEU A 91 -1.67 -9.70 11.08
C LEU A 91 -2.80 -10.52 10.43
N PHE A 92 -3.21 -10.20 9.21
CA PHE A 92 -4.32 -10.90 8.55
C PHE A 92 -3.87 -12.24 7.95
N CYS A 93 -2.74 -12.25 7.24
CA CYS A 93 -2.22 -13.43 6.55
C CYS A 93 -1.32 -14.29 7.46
N HIS A 94 -1.37 -14.09 8.78
CA HIS A 94 -0.45 -14.72 9.74
C HIS A 94 -0.46 -16.26 9.71
N LYS A 95 -1.54 -16.88 9.20
CA LYS A 95 -1.70 -18.34 9.10
C LYS A 95 -1.18 -18.94 7.80
N ASN A 96 -0.93 -18.12 6.78
CA ASN A 96 -0.56 -18.59 5.44
C ASN A 96 0.57 -17.74 4.88
N TYR A 97 1.78 -18.28 4.93
CA TYR A 97 3.00 -17.58 4.54
C TYR A 97 3.02 -17.22 3.04
N GLU A 98 2.54 -18.10 2.18
CA GLU A 98 2.49 -17.83 0.74
C GLU A 98 1.51 -16.68 0.42
N GLU A 99 0.33 -16.71 1.06
CA GLU A 99 -0.65 -15.63 0.96
C GLU A 99 -0.13 -14.31 1.54
N LEU A 100 0.65 -14.37 2.61
CA LEU A 100 1.29 -13.19 3.20
C LEU A 100 2.23 -12.50 2.21
N LEU A 101 3.12 -13.27 1.57
CA LEU A 101 4.09 -12.75 0.62
C LEU A 101 3.41 -12.22 -0.65
N ASP A 102 2.43 -12.96 -1.17
CA ASP A 102 1.67 -12.56 -2.36
C ASP A 102 0.85 -11.29 -2.11
N THR A 103 0.16 -11.23 -0.98
CA THR A 103 -0.60 -10.04 -0.56
C THR A 103 0.33 -8.85 -0.40
N ALA A 104 1.44 -8.99 0.34
CA ALA A 104 2.40 -7.90 0.54
C ALA A 104 2.94 -7.34 -0.78
N ARG A 105 3.24 -8.22 -1.75
CA ARG A 105 3.68 -7.82 -3.10
C ARG A 105 2.60 -7.05 -3.84
N LYS A 106 1.41 -7.64 -4.01
CA LYS A 106 0.29 -7.04 -4.76
C LYS A 106 -0.10 -5.68 -4.18
N CYS A 107 -0.06 -5.54 -2.87
CA CYS A 107 -0.35 -4.31 -2.14
C CYS A 107 0.73 -3.23 -2.32
N ALA A 108 2.00 -3.63 -2.37
CA ALA A 108 3.11 -2.71 -2.60
C ALA A 108 3.07 -2.14 -4.02
N GLU A 109 2.83 -3.00 -5.01
CA GLU A 109 2.81 -2.68 -6.44
C GLU A 109 1.75 -1.64 -6.83
N LEU A 110 0.71 -1.43 -6.02
CA LEU A 110 -0.26 -0.32 -6.21
C LEU A 110 0.40 1.07 -6.20
N THR A 111 1.62 1.17 -5.71
CA THR A 111 2.34 2.45 -5.53
C THR A 111 3.85 2.36 -5.73
N HIS A 112 4.44 1.17 -5.64
CA HIS A 112 5.88 0.91 -5.71
C HIS A 112 6.10 -0.34 -6.55
N THR A 113 6.18 -0.16 -7.87
CA THR A 113 6.38 -1.26 -8.82
C THR A 113 7.85 -1.64 -9.01
N HIS A 114 8.79 -0.84 -8.49
CA HIS A 114 10.21 -1.17 -8.55
C HIS A 114 10.53 -2.34 -7.62
N LYS A 115 11.42 -3.23 -8.07
CA LYS A 115 11.82 -4.45 -7.34
C LYS A 115 12.27 -4.19 -5.92
N GLN A 116 13.05 -3.12 -5.71
CA GLN A 116 13.50 -2.75 -4.37
C GLN A 116 12.35 -2.25 -3.48
N GLY A 117 11.37 -1.55 -4.05
CA GLY A 117 10.23 -1.01 -3.31
C GLY A 117 9.32 -2.12 -2.79
N TYR A 118 8.85 -3.02 -3.67
CA TYR A 118 7.97 -4.12 -3.22
C TYR A 118 8.73 -5.19 -2.44
N ASN A 119 10.02 -5.43 -2.69
CA ASN A 119 10.81 -6.34 -1.86
C ASN A 119 11.01 -5.80 -0.44
N GLY A 120 11.11 -4.48 -0.25
CA GLY A 120 11.12 -3.87 1.07
C GLY A 120 9.83 -4.17 1.86
N ALA A 121 8.68 -4.13 1.19
CA ALA A 121 7.40 -4.50 1.79
C ALA A 121 7.32 -5.99 2.17
N ILE A 122 7.81 -6.86 1.28
CA ILE A 122 7.91 -8.31 1.53
C ILE A 122 8.84 -8.59 2.71
N LEU A 123 9.98 -7.91 2.78
CA LEU A 123 10.92 -8.06 3.89
C LEU A 123 10.29 -7.62 5.22
N GLN A 124 9.52 -6.52 5.23
CA GLN A 124 8.86 -6.00 6.43
C GLN A 124 7.81 -6.97 7.00
N VAL A 125 7.04 -7.67 6.15
CA VAL A 125 6.09 -8.69 6.63
C VAL A 125 6.76 -9.98 7.07
N ARG A 126 7.98 -10.24 6.60
CA ARG A 126 8.76 -11.45 6.89
C ARG A 126 9.36 -11.44 8.30
N GLN A 127 9.02 -10.50 9.17
CA GLN A 127 9.43 -10.57 10.57
C GLN A 127 8.77 -11.80 11.21
N LYS A 128 9.54 -12.89 11.28
CA LYS A 128 9.21 -14.10 12.03
C LYS A 128 8.86 -13.67 13.45
N GLY A 129 7.64 -13.97 13.88
CA GLY A 129 7.45 -14.37 15.27
C GLY A 129 8.17 -15.70 15.42
N GLU A 130 9.40 -15.67 15.93
CA GLU A 130 9.85 -16.80 16.72
C GLU A 130 8.86 -16.90 17.88
N GLU A 131 8.26 -18.08 18.01
CA GLU A 131 7.37 -18.43 19.11
C GLU A 131 8.07 -18.06 20.44
N ALA A 132 7.41 -17.23 21.24
CA ALA A 132 7.71 -17.04 22.66
C ALA A 132 6.75 -17.89 23.48
#